data_AF-A0A9E5RP83-F1
#
_entry.id   AF-A0A9E5RP83-F1
#
_cell.length_a   1.000
_cell.length_b   1.000
_cell.length_c   1.000
_cell.angle_alpha   90.00
_cell.angle_beta   90.00
_cell.angle_gamma   90.00
#
_symmetry.space_group_name_H-M   'P 1'
#
loop_
_entity.id
_entity.type
_entity.pdbx_description
1 polymer ?
#
loop_
_entity_poly.entity_id
_entity_poly.type
_entity_poly.pdbx_seq_one_letter_code
_entity_poly.pdbx_strand_id
1 'polypeptide(L)'
;MSVLTDSDIERIRCVDEGEWDQDSSKLLIQEFATDCLNPMGYDLRVGGFYKTFISKPNLVTIEDGEQVVIKPRDIALISTFEKIRMPKDGSVSALIMSRVTQVSRGLSHISTKVDPGWAEGELLIPVQNISRENINLLYQEKFCTVVFFKNESAPLSLYSSGASRSKLVKLLAQTSRQS
;
A
#
# COMPACT_ATOMS: atom_id res chain seq x y z
N MET A 1 9.06 -7.29 -19.31
CA MET A 1 8.51 -6.15 -18.54
C MET A 1 9.63 -5.14 -18.31
N SER A 2 9.32 -3.84 -18.33
CA SER A 2 10.27 -2.78 -18.00
C SER A 2 9.83 -2.03 -16.75
N VAL A 3 10.76 -1.64 -15.88
CA VAL A 3 10.47 -0.79 -14.72
C VAL A 3 10.00 0.59 -15.20
N LEU A 4 8.99 1.16 -14.55
CA LEU A 4 8.60 2.56 -14.71
C LEU A 4 9.41 3.42 -13.74
N THR A 5 10.14 4.38 -14.29
CA THR A 5 10.89 5.37 -13.51
C THR A 5 9.97 6.43 -12.92
N ASP A 6 10.51 7.30 -12.06
CA ASP A 6 9.84 8.52 -11.61
C ASP A 6 9.21 9.31 -12.78
N SER A 7 9.94 9.50 -13.87
CA SER A 7 9.47 10.24 -15.05
C SER A 7 8.32 9.55 -15.79
N ASP A 8 8.25 8.22 -15.74
CA ASP A 8 7.16 7.45 -16.31
C ASP A 8 5.93 7.50 -15.41
N ILE A 9 6.13 7.34 -14.09
CA ILE A 9 5.07 7.44 -13.08
C ILE A 9 4.44 8.83 -13.16
N GLU A 10 5.24 9.89 -13.18
CA GLU A 10 4.75 11.28 -13.25
C GLU A 10 3.89 11.55 -14.49
N ARG A 11 4.20 10.86 -15.60
CA ARG A 11 3.46 10.98 -16.87
C ARG A 11 2.10 10.30 -16.84
N ILE A 12 2.02 9.11 -16.24
CA ILE A 12 0.81 8.29 -16.26
C ILE A 12 -0.06 8.48 -15.01
N ARG A 13 0.49 9.07 -13.95
CA ARG A 13 -0.22 9.23 -12.68
C ARG A 13 -1.30 10.30 -12.77
N CYS A 14 -2.39 10.08 -12.05
CA CYS A 14 -3.42 11.04 -11.73
C CYS A 14 -3.73 10.98 -10.23
N VAL A 15 -4.37 12.02 -9.70
CA VAL A 15 -4.80 12.10 -8.28
C VAL A 15 -6.32 12.19 -8.14
N ASP A 16 -7.03 12.46 -9.24
CA ASP A 16 -8.48 12.58 -9.31
C ASP A 16 -9.11 11.29 -9.82
N GLU A 17 -10.13 10.78 -9.12
CA GLU A 17 -10.81 9.56 -9.53
C GLU A 17 -11.58 9.72 -10.84
N GLY A 18 -12.08 10.93 -11.14
CA GLY A 18 -12.78 11.22 -12.38
C GLY A 18 -11.87 11.14 -13.61
N GLU A 19 -10.63 11.62 -13.49
CA GLU A 19 -9.59 11.45 -14.53
C GLU A 19 -9.27 9.97 -14.75
N TRP A 20 -9.04 9.21 -13.67
CA TRP A 20 -8.81 7.77 -13.75
C TRP A 20 -10.00 7.03 -14.36
N ASP A 21 -11.23 7.53 -14.13
CA ASP A 21 -12.41 6.90 -14.66
C ASP A 21 -12.57 7.08 -16.17
N GLN A 22 -12.17 8.25 -16.68
CA GLN A 22 -12.28 8.63 -18.08
C GLN A 22 -11.14 8.10 -18.95
N ASP A 23 -9.96 7.84 -18.38
CA ASP A 23 -8.77 7.37 -19.12
C ASP A 23 -8.25 6.05 -18.55
N SER A 24 -8.40 4.98 -19.33
CA SER A 24 -8.01 3.62 -18.93
C SER A 24 -6.50 3.42 -18.75
N SER A 25 -5.67 4.33 -19.25
CA SER A 25 -4.21 4.25 -19.16
C SER A 25 -3.65 4.86 -17.87
N LYS A 26 -4.48 5.58 -17.12
CA LYS A 26 -4.04 6.32 -15.93
C LYS A 26 -3.81 5.42 -14.73
N LEU A 27 -2.77 5.73 -13.98
CA LEU A 27 -2.48 5.19 -12.67
C LEU A 27 -2.98 6.18 -11.61
N LEU A 28 -3.95 5.81 -10.78
CA LEU A 28 -4.36 6.68 -9.67
C LEU A 28 -3.41 6.48 -8.49
N ILE A 29 -2.86 7.58 -7.99
CA ILE A 29 -2.20 7.66 -6.68
C ILE A 29 -2.83 8.84 -5.95
N GLN A 30 -3.91 8.58 -5.20
CA GLN A 30 -4.53 9.63 -4.39
C GLN A 30 -3.63 9.98 -3.20
N GLU A 31 -3.65 11.24 -2.77
CA GLU A 31 -2.74 11.80 -1.77
C GLU A 31 -1.27 11.83 -2.21
N PHE A 32 -0.98 11.84 -3.51
CA PHE A 32 0.38 11.87 -4.05
C PHE A 32 1.22 13.00 -3.44
N ALA A 33 2.42 12.66 -2.99
CA ALA A 33 3.42 13.62 -2.52
C ALA A 33 4.72 13.47 -3.31
N THR A 34 5.23 14.57 -3.85
CA THR A 34 6.42 14.58 -4.72
C THR A 34 7.66 14.01 -4.03
N ASP A 35 7.79 14.21 -2.72
CA ASP A 35 8.92 13.70 -1.94
C ASP A 35 8.85 12.17 -1.71
N CYS A 36 7.72 11.53 -2.02
CA CYS A 36 7.55 10.08 -2.02
C CYS A 36 7.93 9.46 -3.38
N LEU A 37 7.98 10.25 -4.46
CA LEU A 37 8.42 9.77 -5.77
C LEU A 37 9.95 9.57 -5.74
N ASN A 38 10.40 8.40 -6.19
CA ASN A 38 11.81 8.06 -6.27
C ASN A 38 12.15 7.48 -7.66
N PRO A 39 13.43 7.41 -8.06
CA PRO A 39 13.81 7.02 -9.42
C PRO A 39 13.27 5.67 -9.91
N MET A 40 12.85 4.79 -9.00
CA MET A 40 12.41 3.42 -9.30
C MET A 40 11.01 3.10 -8.74
N GLY A 41 10.21 4.09 -8.35
CA GLY A 41 8.93 3.83 -7.71
C GLY A 41 8.39 4.98 -6.89
N TYR A 42 7.48 4.63 -5.99
CA TYR A 42 6.83 5.59 -5.09
C TYR A 42 6.78 5.00 -3.68
N ASP A 43 7.24 5.76 -2.69
CA ASP A 43 7.18 5.38 -1.27
C ASP A 43 5.75 5.52 -0.74
N LEU A 44 5.17 4.42 -0.27
CA LEU A 44 3.85 4.41 0.36
C LEU A 44 3.98 4.72 1.85
N ARG A 45 3.00 5.46 2.35
CA ARG A 45 2.96 5.98 3.71
C ARG A 45 1.98 5.22 4.60
N VAL A 46 2.25 5.20 5.90
CA VAL A 46 1.36 4.59 6.90
C VAL A 46 0.02 5.30 6.89
N GLY A 47 -1.05 4.53 6.67
CA GLY A 47 -2.44 4.98 6.63
C GLY A 47 -3.10 4.97 8.00
N GLY A 48 -4.43 5.12 7.97
CA GLY A 48 -5.22 5.38 9.17
C GLY A 48 -5.54 4.18 10.05
N PHE A 49 -5.11 2.95 9.72
CA PHE A 49 -5.34 1.81 10.61
C PHE A 49 -4.33 0.68 10.40
N TYR A 50 -4.20 -0.17 11.41
CA TYR A 50 -3.41 -1.39 11.34
C TYR A 50 -4.00 -2.51 12.18
N LYS A 51 -3.71 -3.75 11.79
CA LYS A 51 -4.12 -4.96 12.51
C LYS A 51 -2.90 -5.77 12.94
N THR A 52 -2.72 -6.02 14.23
CA THR A 52 -1.69 -6.95 14.74
C THR A 52 -2.23 -8.38 14.84
N PHE A 53 -1.35 -9.38 14.74
CA PHE A 53 -1.76 -10.79 14.80
C PHE A 53 -1.59 -11.41 16.17
N ILE A 54 -0.60 -10.96 16.95
CA ILE A 54 -0.31 -11.48 18.30
C ILE A 54 -0.81 -10.50 19.37
N SER A 55 -0.44 -9.22 19.27
CA SER A 55 -0.75 -8.21 20.29
C SER A 55 -2.22 -7.82 20.30
N LYS A 56 -2.69 -7.38 21.47
CA LYS A 56 -4.00 -6.76 21.69
C LYS A 56 -3.83 -5.29 22.13
N PRO A 57 -4.74 -4.37 21.76
CA PRO A 57 -5.84 -4.56 20.79
C PRO A 57 -5.27 -4.90 19.40
N ASN A 58 -5.98 -5.75 18.66
CA ASN A 58 -5.46 -6.30 17.41
C ASN A 58 -5.90 -5.53 16.17
N LEU A 59 -6.72 -4.49 16.31
CA LEU A 59 -7.10 -3.58 15.25
C LEU A 59 -7.22 -2.18 15.85
N VAL A 60 -6.49 -1.23 15.28
CA VAL A 60 -6.33 0.11 15.82
C VAL A 60 -6.42 1.11 14.66
N THR A 61 -7.18 2.17 14.85
CA THR A 61 -7.20 3.35 13.97
C THR A 61 -6.20 4.36 14.52
N ILE A 62 -5.49 5.06 13.63
CA ILE A 62 -4.53 6.11 13.99
C ILE A 62 -4.74 7.36 13.14
N GLU A 63 -4.42 8.52 13.72
CA GLU A 63 -4.44 9.82 13.05
C GLU A 63 -3.14 10.62 13.27
N ASP A 64 -3.15 11.92 12.95
CA ASP A 64 -1.98 12.77 13.06
C ASP A 64 -1.41 12.80 14.49
N GLY A 65 -0.09 12.67 14.60
CA GLY A 65 0.61 12.53 15.88
C GLY A 65 0.59 11.13 16.52
N GLU A 66 -0.19 10.18 15.97
CA GLU A 66 -0.23 8.79 16.43
C GLU A 66 0.69 7.87 15.62
N GLN A 67 0.85 6.63 16.09
CA GLN A 67 1.81 5.68 15.52
C GLN A 67 1.33 4.23 15.57
N VAL A 68 1.74 3.46 14.57
CA VAL A 68 1.70 2.00 14.59
C VAL A 68 2.78 1.50 15.55
N VAL A 69 2.41 0.68 16.53
CA VAL A 69 3.37 0.00 17.42
C VAL A 69 3.37 -1.49 17.14
N ILE A 70 4.49 -2.00 16.62
CA ILE A 70 4.69 -3.42 16.32
C ILE A 70 5.62 -4.01 17.36
N LYS A 71 5.08 -4.86 18.24
CA LYS A 71 5.89 -5.53 19.27
C LYS A 71 6.86 -6.55 18.66
N PRO A 72 7.97 -6.87 19.33
CA PRO A 72 8.88 -7.93 18.91
C PRO A 72 8.13 -9.21 18.54
N ARG A 73 8.48 -9.79 17.39
CA ARG A 73 7.91 -11.02 16.79
C ARG A 73 6.47 -10.93 16.31
N ASP A 74 5.80 -9.78 16.47
CA ASP A 74 4.44 -9.59 15.97
C ASP A 74 4.43 -9.29 14.47
N ILE A 75 3.27 -9.51 13.85
CA ILE A 75 2.96 -9.17 12.47
C ILE A 75 1.89 -8.09 12.51
N ALA A 76 2.12 -7.00 11.79
CA ALA A 76 1.14 -5.96 11.56
C ALA A 76 0.72 -5.91 10.09
N LEU A 77 -0.57 -5.79 9.85
CA LEU A 77 -1.15 -5.50 8.53
C LEU A 77 -1.55 -4.03 8.54
N ILE A 78 -0.75 -3.20 7.87
CA ILE A 78 -0.85 -1.73 7.93
C ILE A 78 -1.55 -1.24 6.67
N SER A 79 -2.56 -0.37 6.79
CA SER A 79 -3.15 0.30 5.62
C SER A 79 -2.21 1.35 5.07
N THR A 80 -2.24 1.59 3.75
CA THR A 80 -1.53 2.71 3.15
C THR A 80 -2.34 3.98 3.25
N PHE A 81 -1.66 5.12 3.38
CA PHE A 81 -2.29 6.43 3.32
C PHE A 81 -2.77 6.73 1.90
N GLU A 82 -1.97 6.37 0.90
CA GLU A 82 -2.36 6.47 -0.50
C GLU A 82 -3.43 5.45 -0.86
N LYS A 83 -4.36 5.88 -1.73
CA LYS A 83 -5.22 4.98 -2.50
C LYS A 83 -4.64 4.79 -3.88
N ILE A 84 -4.43 3.53 -4.26
CA ILE A 84 -3.91 3.16 -5.57
C ILE A 84 -5.05 2.59 -6.42
N ARG A 85 -5.10 2.96 -7.70
CA ARG A 85 -5.83 2.21 -8.72
C ARG A 85 -4.98 2.06 -9.96
N MET A 86 -4.77 0.82 -10.38
CA MET A 86 -3.97 0.48 -11.55
C MET A 86 -4.70 0.88 -12.83
N PRO A 87 -3.98 1.13 -13.94
CA PRO A 87 -4.57 1.31 -15.25
C PRO A 87 -5.56 0.20 -15.61
N LYS A 88 -6.76 0.60 -16.07
CA LYS A 88 -7.86 -0.30 -16.45
C LYS A 88 -7.51 -1.13 -17.69
N ASP A 89 -6.61 -0.62 -18.53
CA ASP A 89 -6.14 -1.33 -19.73
C ASP A 89 -5.16 -2.48 -19.43
N GLY A 90 -4.76 -2.65 -18.16
CA GLY A 90 -3.82 -3.69 -17.74
C GLY A 90 -2.39 -3.48 -18.20
N SER A 91 -2.02 -2.26 -18.61
CA SER A 91 -0.68 -1.92 -19.10
C SER A 91 0.40 -1.95 -18.03
N VAL A 92 0.02 -1.91 -16.74
CA VAL A 92 0.95 -1.83 -15.61
C VAL A 92 0.66 -2.91 -14.56
N SER A 93 1.74 -3.52 -14.05
CA SER A 93 1.76 -4.36 -12.85
C SER A 93 2.63 -3.72 -11.77
N ALA A 94 2.49 -4.10 -10.50
CA ALA A 94 3.39 -3.57 -9.46
C ALA A 94 3.81 -4.61 -8.41
N LEU A 95 4.96 -4.36 -7.79
CA LEU A 95 5.45 -5.08 -6.61
C LEU A 95 5.63 -4.09 -5.46
N ILE A 96 5.31 -4.55 -4.24
CA ILE A 96 5.63 -3.81 -3.02
C ILE A 96 6.95 -4.33 -2.47
N MET A 97 7.88 -3.42 -2.26
CA MET A 97 9.23 -3.69 -1.78
C MET A 97 9.50 -2.95 -0.47
N SER A 98 10.43 -3.51 0.32
CA SER A 98 10.85 -2.89 1.58
C SER A 98 11.76 -1.69 1.34
N ARG A 99 11.68 -0.71 2.24
CA ARG A 99 12.70 0.33 2.35
C ARG A 99 13.86 -0.19 3.19
N VAL A 100 15.10 0.02 2.73
CA VAL A 100 16.31 -0.43 3.45
C VAL A 100 16.34 0.13 4.88
N THR A 101 15.94 1.39 5.07
CA THR A 101 15.84 2.04 6.39
C THR A 101 14.94 1.28 7.37
N GLN A 102 13.86 0.66 6.87
CA GLN A 102 12.95 -0.13 7.70
C GLN A 102 13.49 -1.54 7.94
N VAL A 103 14.06 -2.18 6.92
CA VAL A 103 14.68 -3.51 7.07
C VAL A 103 15.85 -3.47 8.07
N SER A 104 16.67 -2.42 8.05
CA SER A 104 17.78 -2.23 9.00
C SER A 104 17.31 -2.11 10.46
N ARG A 105 16.06 -1.72 10.71
CA ARG A 105 15.45 -1.69 12.05
C ARG A 105 14.88 -3.06 12.47
N GLY A 106 14.91 -4.06 11.58
CA GLY A 106 14.28 -5.36 11.78
C GLY A 106 12.79 -5.38 11.39
N LEU A 107 12.32 -4.43 10.58
CA LEU A 107 10.99 -4.53 9.97
C LEU A 107 11.09 -5.38 8.69
N SER A 108 10.75 -6.65 8.82
CA SER A 108 10.70 -7.59 7.70
C SER A 108 9.39 -7.42 6.93
N HIS A 109 9.47 -7.17 5.63
CA HIS A 109 8.32 -7.03 4.75
C HIS A 109 7.98 -8.36 4.08
N ILE A 110 6.69 -8.64 3.88
CA ILE A 110 6.26 -9.71 3.00
C ILE A 110 5.91 -9.09 1.64
N SER A 111 6.76 -9.31 0.64
CA SER A 111 6.56 -8.77 -0.71
C SER A 111 5.23 -9.23 -1.30
N THR A 112 4.37 -8.28 -1.64
CA THR A 112 3.08 -8.49 -2.30
C THR A 112 3.09 -7.90 -3.70
N LYS A 113 2.16 -8.37 -4.54
CA LYS A 113 1.93 -7.85 -5.88
C LYS A 113 0.65 -7.03 -5.93
N VAL A 114 0.60 -6.05 -6.81
CA VAL A 114 -0.62 -5.38 -7.24
C VAL A 114 -0.91 -5.80 -8.66
N ASP A 115 -2.03 -6.50 -8.84
CA ASP A 115 -2.41 -7.05 -10.14
C ASP A 115 -2.85 -5.95 -11.12
N PRO A 116 -2.65 -6.13 -12.44
CA PRO A 116 -3.19 -5.23 -13.45
C PRO A 116 -4.70 -5.02 -13.29
N GLY A 117 -5.15 -3.77 -13.41
CA GLY A 117 -6.56 -3.39 -13.22
C GLY A 117 -7.05 -3.40 -11.76
N TRP A 118 -6.18 -3.61 -10.77
CA TRP A 118 -6.56 -3.50 -9.36
C TRP A 118 -7.03 -2.09 -9.02
N ALA A 119 -8.28 -1.92 -8.59
CA ALA A 119 -8.95 -0.62 -8.48
C ALA A 119 -9.62 -0.41 -7.12
N GLU A 120 -8.94 -0.83 -6.07
CA GLU A 120 -9.53 -1.15 -4.79
C GLU A 120 -9.12 -0.09 -3.72
N GLY A 121 -8.14 0.77 -3.97
CA GLY A 121 -7.81 1.92 -3.11
C GLY A 121 -6.66 1.65 -2.15
N GLU A 122 -6.89 1.71 -0.84
CA GLU A 122 -5.83 1.50 0.16
C GLU A 122 -5.26 0.07 0.09
N LEU A 123 -3.95 -0.07 0.10
CA LEU A 123 -3.29 -1.37 0.20
C LEU A 123 -3.18 -1.78 1.67
N LEU A 124 -3.08 -3.08 1.90
CA LEU A 124 -2.78 -3.64 3.21
C LEU A 124 -1.44 -4.35 3.14
N ILE A 125 -0.47 -3.82 3.87
CA ILE A 125 0.92 -4.24 3.78
C ILE A 125 1.29 -5.04 5.03
N PRO A 126 1.52 -6.36 4.90
CA PRO A 126 1.97 -7.19 6.01
C PRO A 126 3.47 -7.00 6.26
N VAL A 127 3.79 -6.63 7.51
CA VAL A 127 5.15 -6.47 8.02
C VAL A 127 5.30 -7.24 9.32
N GLN A 128 6.50 -7.75 9.59
CA GLN A 128 6.86 -8.45 10.81
C GLN A 128 8.01 -7.74 11.50
N ASN A 129 7.90 -7.53 12.81
CA ASN A 129 9.02 -7.08 13.61
C ASN A 129 9.87 -8.29 14.03
N ILE A 130 11.03 -8.47 13.39
CA ILE A 130 11.99 -9.52 13.73
C ILE A 130 13.05 -9.07 14.74
N SER A 131 13.00 -7.80 15.16
CA SER A 131 13.90 -7.24 16.17
C SER A 131 13.48 -7.63 17.60
N ARG A 132 14.25 -7.14 18.58
CA ARG A 132 13.96 -7.29 20.01
C ARG A 132 13.26 -6.08 20.63
N GLU A 133 13.16 -4.98 19.87
CA GLU A 133 12.60 -3.72 20.31
C GLU A 133 11.25 -3.47 19.64
N ASN A 134 10.43 -2.58 20.20
CA ASN A 134 9.24 -2.12 19.49
C ASN A 134 9.64 -1.34 18.24
N ILE A 135 8.97 -1.61 17.12
CA ILE A 135 9.07 -0.77 15.93
C ILE A 135 7.85 0.13 15.90
N ASN A 136 8.11 1.44 15.97
CA ASN A 136 7.10 2.46 15.86
C ASN A 136 7.18 3.10 14.46
N LEU A 137 6.03 3.26 13.81
CA LEU A 137 5.90 3.97 12.54
C LEU A 137 4.85 5.06 12.70
N LEU A 138 5.22 6.31 12.47
CA LEU A 138 4.30 7.44 12.59
C LEU A 138 3.23 7.39 11.50
N TYR A 139 2.06 7.96 11.77
CA TYR A 139 1.08 8.25 10.73
C TYR A 139 1.75 9.02 9.58
N GLN A 140 1.44 8.63 8.34
CA GLN A 140 2.08 9.11 7.11
C GLN A 140 3.60 8.86 6.96
N GLU A 141 4.23 8.04 7.81
CA GLU A 141 5.64 7.66 7.62
C GLU A 141 5.80 6.76 6.39
N LYS A 142 6.82 7.03 5.55
CA LYS A 142 7.20 6.17 4.42
C LYS A 142 7.72 4.82 4.91
N PHE A 143 7.07 3.71 4.57
CA PHE A 143 7.42 2.40 5.14
C PHE A 143 7.65 1.29 4.10
N CYS A 144 7.11 1.42 2.89
CA CYS A 144 7.40 0.53 1.77
C CYS A 144 7.45 1.32 0.46
N THR A 145 7.91 0.70 -0.62
CA THR A 145 7.98 1.31 -1.95
C THR A 145 7.20 0.45 -2.93
N VAL A 146 6.29 1.04 -3.70
CA VAL A 146 5.68 0.39 -4.85
C VAL A 146 6.55 0.61 -6.08
N VAL A 147 6.93 -0.49 -6.74
CA VAL A 147 7.68 -0.50 -8.00
C VAL A 147 6.74 -0.93 -9.11
N PHE A 148 6.56 -0.07 -10.11
CA PHE A 148 5.67 -0.31 -11.23
C PHE A 148 6.42 -0.86 -12.43
N PHE A 149 5.75 -1.71 -13.20
CA PHE A 149 6.29 -2.37 -14.38
C PHE A 149 5.32 -2.21 -15.54
N LYS A 150 5.83 -1.80 -16.70
CA LYS A 150 5.09 -1.87 -17.96
C LYS A 150 5.01 -3.33 -18.40
N ASN A 151 3.79 -3.78 -18.66
CA ASN A 151 3.52 -5.07 -19.26
C ASN A 151 3.84 -5.01 -20.76
N GLU A 152 4.51 -6.05 -21.27
CA GLU A 152 4.83 -6.15 -22.71
C GLU A 152 3.60 -6.45 -23.57
N SER A 153 2.60 -7.09 -22.97
CA SER A 153 1.33 -7.44 -23.58
C SER A 153 0.23 -7.33 -22.54
N ALA A 154 -1.00 -7.09 -23.01
CA ALA A 154 -2.15 -7.09 -22.12
C ALA A 154 -2.31 -8.46 -21.44
N PRO A 155 -2.61 -8.51 -20.13
CA PRO A 155 -2.89 -9.75 -19.45
C PRO A 155 -4.19 -10.38 -19.99
N LEU A 156 -4.26 -11.72 -19.99
CA LEU A 156 -5.47 -12.44 -20.41
C LEU A 156 -6.68 -12.15 -19.52
N SER A 157 -6.43 -11.77 -18.26
CA SER A 157 -7.45 -11.39 -17.28
C SER A 157 -6.93 -10.28 -16.39
N LEU A 158 -7.78 -9.30 -16.12
CA LEU A 158 -7.54 -8.25 -15.13
C LEU A 158 -7.93 -8.73 -13.73
N TYR A 159 -7.48 -8.00 -12.72
CA TYR A 159 -7.94 -8.20 -11.35
C TYR A 159 -9.47 -8.16 -11.27
N SER A 160 -10.06 -9.20 -10.68
CA SER A 160 -11.47 -9.23 -10.31
C SER A 160 -11.59 -9.13 -8.79
N SER A 161 -12.36 -8.15 -8.32
CA SER A 161 -12.66 -7.94 -6.90
C SER A 161 -13.08 -9.24 -6.21
N GLY A 162 -12.25 -9.72 -5.27
CA GLY A 162 -12.53 -10.93 -4.52
C GLY A 162 -13.29 -10.67 -3.21
N ALA A 163 -13.96 -11.71 -2.68
CA ALA A 163 -14.68 -11.69 -1.40
C ALA A 163 -13.81 -11.38 -0.15
N SER A 164 -12.48 -11.24 -0.29
CA SER A 164 -11.56 -11.02 0.83
C SER A 164 -11.65 -9.61 1.43
N ARG A 165 -11.83 -8.58 0.58
CA ARG A 165 -11.93 -7.19 1.05
C ARG A 165 -13.25 -6.87 1.73
N SER A 166 -14.36 -7.46 1.28
CA SER A 166 -15.63 -7.31 1.98
C SER A 166 -15.59 -7.85 3.42
N LYS A 167 -14.77 -8.88 3.69
CA LYS A 167 -14.51 -9.35 5.06
C LYS A 167 -13.68 -8.36 5.88
N LEU A 168 -12.66 -7.75 5.27
CA LEU A 168 -11.85 -6.72 5.92
C LEU A 168 -12.69 -5.49 6.29
N VAL A 169 -13.46 -4.96 5.34
CA VAL A 169 -14.37 -3.81 5.55
C VAL A 169 -15.37 -4.12 6.66
N LYS A 170 -15.94 -5.34 6.68
CA LYS A 170 -16.81 -5.79 7.78
C LYS A 170 -16.09 -5.85 9.13
N LEU A 171 -14.82 -6.26 9.15
CA LEU A 171 -14.01 -6.32 10.37
C LEU A 171 -13.73 -4.92 10.92
N LEU A 172 -13.37 -3.98 10.05
CA LEU A 172 -13.16 -2.57 10.40
C LEU A 172 -14.43 -1.92 10.96
N ALA A 173 -15.57 -2.15 10.29
CA ALA A 173 -16.87 -1.62 10.69
C ALA A 173 -17.42 -2.18 12.03
N GLN A 174 -16.92 -3.33 12.50
CA GLN A 174 -17.29 -3.88 13.81
C GLN A 174 -16.53 -3.22 14.96
N THR A 175 -15.39 -2.60 14.68
CA THR A 175 -14.50 -2.05 15.70
C THR A 175 -14.89 -0.61 16.04
N SER A 176 -15.42 0.15 15.06
CA SER A 176 -15.99 1.48 15.27
C SER A 176 -17.29 1.52 16.08
N ARG A 177 -17.89 0.36 16.39
CA ARG A 177 -19.11 0.26 17.25
C ARG A 177 -18.79 -0.04 18.72
N GLN A 178 -17.51 -0.22 19.07
CA GLN A 178 -17.08 -0.55 20.43
C GLN A 178 -16.22 0.54 21.09
N SER A 179 -16.09 1.70 20.45
CA SER A 179 -15.50 2.93 21.01
C SER A 179 -16.58 3.88 21.51
#